data_AF-A0A972QAU8-F1
#
_entry.id   AF-A0A972QAU8-F1
#
_cell.length_a   1.000
_cell.length_b   1.000
_cell.length_c   1.000
_cell.angle_alpha   90.00
_cell.angle_beta   90.00
_cell.angle_gamma   90.00
#
_symmetry.space_group_name_H-M   'P 1'
#
loop_
_entity.id
_entity.type
_entity.pdbx_description
1 polymer ?
#
loop_
_entity_poly.entity_id
_entity_poly.type
_entity_poly.pdbx_seq_one_letter_code
_entity_poly.pdbx_strand_id
1 'polypeptide(L)'
;MQFIADFHVHSKFSRATARNLDLENLYIAAQLKGITVVGTGDFTHPGWFAEIKEKLEPAEEGLFKLKKEIAGECDKKVPLSCRGKVRFILVSEISNIYKKNNKTRK
;
A
#
# COMPACT_ATOMS: atom_id res chain seq x y z
N MET A 1 10.30 18.67 -7.13
CA MET A 1 9.87 18.39 -5.74
C MET A 1 10.53 17.10 -5.29
N GLN A 2 11.09 17.05 -4.07
CA GLN A 2 11.63 15.83 -3.48
C GLN A 2 10.57 15.19 -2.59
N PHE A 3 10.45 13.86 -2.63
CA PHE A 3 9.56 13.09 -1.78
C PHE A 3 10.13 11.69 -1.54
N ILE A 4 9.68 11.03 -0.46
CA ILE A 4 10.06 9.65 -0.14
C ILE A 4 8.96 8.71 -0.65
N ALA A 5 9.38 7.61 -1.27
CA ALA A 5 8.48 6.57 -1.74
C ALA A 5 8.91 5.18 -1.24
N ASP A 6 7.92 4.35 -0.95
CA ASP A 6 8.11 2.93 -0.64
C ASP A 6 7.20 2.10 -1.56
N PHE A 7 7.78 1.39 -2.52
CA PHE A 7 7.03 0.63 -3.52
C PHE A 7 6.97 -0.87 -3.23
N HIS A 8 7.67 -1.36 -2.21
CA HIS A 8 7.67 -2.79 -1.90
C HIS A 8 7.07 -3.01 -0.51
N VAL A 9 5.75 -3.09 -0.50
CA VAL A 9 4.96 -3.52 0.66
C VAL A 9 4.06 -4.68 0.25
N HIS A 10 3.51 -5.35 1.24
CA HIS A 10 2.50 -6.38 1.04
C HIS A 10 1.17 -5.96 1.66
N SER A 11 0.12 -6.70 1.34
CA SER A 11 -1.19 -6.61 1.98
C SER A 11 -1.31 -7.58 3.15
N LYS A 12 -2.39 -7.45 3.95
CA LYS A 12 -2.80 -8.45 4.94
C LYS A 12 -3.12 -9.85 4.38
N PHE A 13 -3.22 -9.99 3.05
CA PHE A 13 -3.47 -11.27 2.39
C PHE A 13 -2.18 -12.04 2.07
N SER A 14 -1.03 -11.39 2.16
CA SER A 14 0.26 -12.06 2.03
C SER A 14 0.55 -12.98 3.21
N ARG A 15 1.38 -14.00 2.97
CA ARG A 15 1.80 -14.92 4.03
C ARG A 15 2.78 -14.21 4.96
N ALA A 16 2.65 -14.48 6.26
CA ALA A 16 3.53 -13.94 7.31
C ALA A 16 3.54 -12.40 7.39
N THR A 17 2.46 -11.74 6.97
CA THR A 17 2.25 -10.30 7.20
C THR A 17 1.28 -10.06 8.37
N ALA A 18 1.25 -8.83 8.87
CA ALA A 18 0.35 -8.45 9.94
C ALA A 18 -1.12 -8.46 9.46
N ARG A 19 -2.04 -8.92 10.32
CA ARG A 19 -3.48 -8.99 9.99
C ARG A 19 -4.10 -7.60 9.72
N ASN A 20 -3.52 -6.56 10.30
CA ASN A 20 -3.92 -5.17 10.13
C ASN A 20 -3.07 -4.42 9.10
N LEU A 21 -2.37 -5.12 8.20
CA LEU A 21 -1.65 -4.50 7.08
C LEU A 21 -2.67 -4.09 5.99
N ASP A 22 -3.50 -3.11 6.31
CA ASP A 22 -4.55 -2.52 5.47
C ASP A 22 -4.19 -1.08 5.03
N LEU A 23 -5.02 -0.46 4.19
CA LEU A 23 -4.75 0.85 3.60
C LEU A 23 -4.70 1.96 4.66
N GLU A 24 -5.52 1.85 5.70
CA GLU A 24 -5.57 2.78 6.83
C GLU A 24 -4.28 2.74 7.64
N ASN A 25 -3.80 1.55 8.00
CA ASN A 25 -2.56 1.39 8.74
C ASN A 25 -1.33 1.76 7.89
N LEU A 26 -1.34 1.45 6.59
CA LEU A 26 -0.31 1.91 5.65
C LEU A 26 -0.27 3.43 5.56
N TYR A 27 -1.43 4.09 5.48
CA TYR A 27 -1.54 5.55 5.45
C TYR A 27 -1.01 6.21 6.75
N ILE A 28 -1.39 5.68 7.91
CA ILE A 28 -0.90 6.14 9.22
C ILE A 28 0.63 5.98 9.30
N ALA A 29 1.15 4.79 8.95
CA ALA A 29 2.58 4.51 8.99
C ALA A 29 3.36 5.38 8.00
N ALA A 30 2.81 5.66 6.82
CA ALA A 30 3.43 6.53 5.83
C ALA A 30 3.58 7.96 6.37
N GLN A 31 2.53 8.51 7.00
CA GLN A 31 2.62 9.83 7.65
C GLN A 31 3.67 9.85 8.77
N LEU A 32 3.65 8.86 9.67
CA LEU A 32 4.61 8.77 10.77
C LEU A 32 6.07 8.68 10.29
N LYS A 33 6.29 8.06 9.12
CA LYS A 33 7.62 7.88 8.53
C LYS A 33 8.01 8.97 7.52
N GLY A 34 7.11 9.90 7.19
CA GLY A 34 7.36 10.92 6.16
C GLY A 34 7.34 10.39 4.72
N ILE A 35 6.70 9.24 4.47
CA ILE A 35 6.55 8.65 3.13
C ILE A 35 5.37 9.32 2.43
N THR A 36 5.62 9.91 1.26
CA THR A 36 4.59 10.60 0.47
C THR A 36 3.88 9.67 -0.49
N VAL A 37 4.58 8.68 -1.06
CA VAL A 37 3.99 7.71 -1.99
C VAL A 37 4.27 6.29 -1.50
N VAL A 38 3.24 5.48 -1.33
CA VAL A 38 3.34 4.09 -0.88
C VAL A 38 2.70 3.17 -1.91
N GLY A 39 3.35 2.04 -2.19
CA GLY A 39 2.76 0.97 -3.01
C GLY A 39 1.56 0.37 -2.28
N THR A 40 0.57 -0.13 -3.02
CA THR A 40 -0.49 -0.92 -2.39
C THR A 40 -0.01 -2.31 -1.97
N GLY A 41 1.00 -2.84 -2.67
CA GLY A 41 1.34 -4.26 -2.63
C GLY A 41 0.21 -5.13 -3.18
N ASP A 42 0.54 -6.33 -3.65
CA ASP A 42 -0.40 -7.42 -3.94
C ASP A 42 -1.71 -7.03 -4.68
N PHE A 43 -1.76 -5.96 -5.50
CA PHE A 43 -3.04 -5.36 -5.93
C PHE A 43 -3.92 -6.31 -6.76
N THR A 44 -3.31 -7.37 -7.29
CA THR A 44 -3.95 -8.43 -8.07
C THR A 44 -4.70 -9.45 -7.20
N HIS A 45 -4.55 -9.44 -5.88
CA HIS A 45 -5.33 -10.31 -4.98
C HIS A 45 -6.81 -9.87 -4.97
N PRO A 46 -7.80 -10.74 -5.25
CA PRO A 46 -9.19 -10.32 -5.42
C PRO A 46 -9.80 -9.59 -4.22
N GLY A 47 -9.54 -10.07 -3.00
CA GLY A 47 -10.01 -9.42 -1.78
C GLY A 47 -9.32 -8.07 -1.53
N TRP A 48 -8.05 -7.95 -1.92
CA TRP A 48 -7.31 -6.70 -1.76
C TRP A 48 -7.74 -5.66 -2.79
N PHE A 49 -7.98 -6.10 -4.01
CA PHE A 49 -8.50 -5.27 -5.09
C PHE A 49 -9.89 -4.71 -4.77
N ALA A 50 -10.75 -5.50 -4.11
CA ALA A 50 -12.05 -5.02 -3.63
C ALA A 50 -11.89 -3.88 -2.61
N GLU A 51 -11.00 -4.04 -1.63
CA GLU A 51 -10.71 -2.99 -0.64
C GLU A 51 -10.08 -1.74 -1.27
N ILE A 52 -9.18 -1.92 -2.24
CA ILE A 52 -8.61 -0.81 -3.03
C ILE A 52 -9.71 -0.01 -3.72
N LYS A 53 -10.65 -0.68 -4.41
CA LYS A 53 -11.79 -0.02 -5.06
C LYS A 53 -12.74 0.65 -4.07
N GLU A 54 -12.93 0.05 -2.92
CA GLU A 54 -13.84 0.57 -1.89
C GLU A 54 -13.26 1.81 -1.21
N LYS A 55 -11.97 1.82 -0.89
CA LYS A 55 -11.36 2.81 0.01
C LYS A 55 -10.52 3.86 -0.69
N LEU A 56 -9.99 3.56 -1.88
CA LEU A 56 -9.18 4.52 -2.64
C LEU A 56 -10.01 5.25 -3.69
N GLU A 57 -9.63 6.50 -3.92
CA GLU A 57 -10.12 7.34 -5.01
C GLU A 57 -8.95 7.93 -5.81
N PRO A 58 -9.13 8.22 -7.11
CA PRO A 58 -8.11 8.89 -7.90
C PRO A 58 -7.68 10.23 -7.27
N ALA A 59 -6.40 10.56 -7.37
CA ALA A 59 -5.85 11.82 -6.87
C ALA A 59 -5.11 12.60 -7.97
N GLU A 60 -4.06 12.00 -8.52
CA GLU A 60 -3.29 12.51 -9.66
C GLU A 60 -3.14 11.36 -10.67
N GLU A 61 -2.60 11.62 -11.86
CA GLU A 61 -2.43 10.58 -12.88
C GLU A 61 -1.59 9.41 -12.34
N GLY A 62 -2.17 8.21 -12.34
CA GLY A 62 -1.56 6.99 -11.80
C GLY A 62 -1.51 6.89 -10.26
N LEU A 63 -1.96 7.92 -9.53
CA LEU A 63 -1.95 7.96 -8.07
C LEU A 63 -3.35 7.98 -7.47
N PHE A 64 -3.45 7.34 -6.30
CA PHE A 64 -4.67 7.22 -5.53
C PHE A 64 -4.48 7.82 -4.14
N LYS A 65 -5.58 8.10 -3.45
CA LYS A 65 -5.60 8.51 -2.04
C LYS A 65 -6.73 7.79 -1.32
N LEU A 66 -6.62 7.68 0.01
CA LEU A 66 -7.78 7.29 0.82
C LEU A 66 -8.91 8.30 0.62
N LYS A 67 -10.15 7.80 0.57
CA LYS A 67 -11.35 8.64 0.65
C LYS A 67 -11.31 9.53 1.88
N LYS A 68 -11.86 10.74 1.74
CA LYS A 68 -11.74 11.82 2.74
C LYS A 68 -12.19 11.41 4.14
N GLU A 69 -13.27 10.64 4.24
CA GLU A 69 -13.84 10.18 5.50
C GLU A 69 -12.89 9.22 6.21
N ILE A 70 -12.31 8.27 5.47
CA ILE A 70 -11.37 7.28 5.99
C ILE A 70 -10.06 7.97 6.41
N ALA A 71 -9.54 8.86 5.55
CA ALA A 71 -8.34 9.64 5.85
C ALA A 71 -8.52 10.50 7.11
N GLY A 72 -9.68 11.15 7.27
CA GLY A 72 -9.99 11.96 8.44
C GLY A 72 -9.98 11.19 9.75
N GLU A 73 -10.49 9.95 9.77
CA GLU A 73 -10.39 9.09 10.95
C GLU A 73 -8.96 8.61 11.22
N CYS A 74 -8.17 8.39 10.17
CA CYS A 74 -6.76 8.03 10.31
C CYS A 74 -5.91 9.20 10.83
N ASP A 75 -6.15 10.42 10.36
CA ASP A 75 -5.40 11.61 10.76
C ASP A 75 -5.55 11.91 12.26
N LYS A 76 -6.68 11.58 12.88
CA LYS A 76 -6.87 11.67 14.34
C LYS A 76 -5.88 10.80 15.13
N LYS A 77 -5.34 9.74 14.52
CA LYS A 77 -4.36 8.83 15.12
C LYS A 77 -2.90 9.24 14.87
N VAL A 78 -2.68 10.31 14.10
CA VAL A 78 -1.35 10.81 13.73
C VAL A 78 -1.08 12.15 14.43
N PRO A 79 0.09 12.34 15.09
CA PRO A 79 0.50 13.63 15.65
C PRO A 79 0.51 14.74 14.58
N LEU A 80 0.08 15.95 14.95
CA LEU A 80 -0.02 17.09 14.02
C LEU A 80 1.28 17.35 13.24
N SER A 81 2.44 17.19 13.88
CA SER A 81 3.77 17.39 13.26
C SER A 81 4.11 16.38 12.16
N CYS A 82 3.46 15.22 12.15
CA CYS A 82 3.69 14.16 11.17
C CYS A 82 2.60 14.11 10.08
N ARG A 83 1.53 14.90 10.22
CA ARG A 83 0.43 14.86 9.25
C ARG A 83 0.91 15.40 7.90
N GLY A 84 0.63 14.65 6.85
CA GLY A 84 1.16 14.92 5.53
C GLY A 84 0.38 14.25 4.42
N LYS A 85 0.69 14.65 3.19
CA LYS A 85 0.09 14.08 1.98
C LYS A 85 0.59 12.65 1.80
N VAL A 86 -0.32 11.69 1.70
CA VAL A 86 -0.02 10.32 1.29
C VAL A 86 -0.73 10.00 -0.02
N ARG A 87 -0.03 9.30 -0.90
CA ARG A 87 -0.55 8.75 -2.15
C ARG A 87 -0.24 7.27 -2.25
N PHE A 88 -1.15 6.56 -2.88
CA PHE A 88 -1.01 5.15 -3.20
C PHE A 88 -0.73 4.98 -4.69
N ILE A 89 0.12 4.03 -5.02
CA ILE A 89 0.34 3.56 -6.39
C ILE A 89 0.11 2.04 -6.43
N LEU A 90 -0.56 1.55 -7.48
CA LEU A 90 -0.83 0.13 -7.61
C LEU A 90 0.47 -0.62 -7.91
N VAL A 91 0.85 -1.54 -7.01
CA VAL A 91 2.08 -2.35 -7.16
C VAL A 91 1.77 -3.81 -6.86
N SER A 92 2.35 -4.70 -7.67
CA SER A 92 2.34 -6.14 -7.46
C SER A 92 3.72 -6.70 -7.76
N GLU A 93 4.01 -7.90 -7.25
CA GLU A 93 5.24 -8.63 -7.51
C GLU A 93 5.02 -9.73 -8.56
N ILE A 94 6.10 -10.09 -9.25
CA ILE A 94 6.12 -11.21 -10.19
C ILE A 94 7.01 -12.30 -9.60
N SER A 95 6.46 -13.51 -9.49
CA SER A 95 7.22 -14.69 -9.09
C SER A 95 7.77 -15.41 -10.32
N ASN A 96 9.08 -15.33 -10.51
CA ASN A 96 9.77 -16.00 -11.61
C ASN A 96 10.29 -17.38 -11.16
N ILE A 97 9.56 -18.45 -11.48
CA ILE A 97 9.94 -19.83 -11.15
C ILE A 97 10.59 -20.48 -12.37
N TYR A 98 11.91 -20.66 -12.31
CA TYR A 98 12.69 -21.33 -13.37
C TYR A 98 12.89 -22.82 -13.08
N LYS A 99 12.84 -23.63 -14.15
CA LYS A 99 13.10 -25.08 -14.11
C LYS A 99 14.35 -25.40 -14.93
N LYS A 100 15.20 -26.29 -14.41
CA LYS A 100 16.30 -26.92 -15.16
C LYS A 100 16.14 -28.44 -15.04
N ASN A 101 16.13 -29.16 -16.16
CA ASN A 101 15.92 -30.61 -16.19
C ASN A 101 14.70 -31.05 -15.36
N ASN A 102 13.56 -30.36 -15.54
CA ASN A 102 12.31 -30.58 -14.79
C ASN A 102 12.38 -30.38 -13.27
N LYS A 103 13.46 -29.79 -12.73
CA LYS A 103 13.61 -29.47 -11.30
C LYS A 103 13.67 -27.97 -11.05
N THR A 104 13.00 -27.52 -9.99
CA THR A 104 13.17 -26.19 -9.41
C THR A 104 14.40 -26.17 -8.48
N ARG A 105 14.87 -24.98 -8.08
CA ARG A 105 15.92 -24.88 -7.04
C ARG A 105 15.43 -25.24 -5.63
N LYS A 106 14.11 -25.18 -5.41
CA LYS A 106 13.43 -25.74 -4.22
C LYS A 106 13.15 -27.21 -4.44
#